data_AF-L8LUT1-F1
#
_entry.id   AF-L8LUT1-F1
#
_cell.length_a   1.000
_cell.length_b   1.000
_cell.length_c   1.000
_cell.angle_alpha   90.00
_cell.angle_beta   90.00
_cell.angle_gamma   90.00
#
_symmetry.space_group_name_H-M   'P 1'
#
loop_
_entity.id
_entity.type
_entity.pdbx_description
1 polymer ?
#
loop_
_entity_poly.entity_id
_entity_poly.type
_entity_poly.pdbx_seq_one_letter_code
_entity_poly.pdbx_strand_id
1 'polypeptide(L)' 'MAKQSIPRIEYLHVQNYRALRNLELKKITPLTVFLGPNGSGKSTIFDVFACLILSALEKLNARR' A
#
# COMPACT_ATOMS: atom_id res chain seq x y z
N MET A 1 -9.10 15.44 25.20
CA MET A 1 -8.21 15.72 24.03
C MET A 1 -8.11 14.45 23.20
N ALA A 2 -8.53 14.47 21.93
CA ALA A 2 -8.38 13.30 21.06
C ALA A 2 -6.89 13.06 20.82
N LYS A 3 -6.38 11.90 21.22
CA LYS A 3 -4.99 11.50 21.00
C LYS A 3 -4.81 11.32 19.50
N GLN A 4 -4.06 12.22 18.87
CA GLN A 4 -3.82 12.19 17.43
C GLN A 4 -3.00 10.94 17.11
N SER A 5 -3.65 9.90 16.59
CA SER A 5 -3.00 8.63 16.24
C SER A 5 -2.32 8.78 14.88
N ILE A 6 -1.13 8.20 14.75
CA ILE A 6 -0.40 8.14 13.47
C ILE A 6 -1.32 7.46 12.44
N PRO A 7 -1.58 8.07 11.27
CA PRO A 7 -2.38 7.46 10.22
C PRO A 7 -1.83 6.09 9.81
N ARG A 8 -2.73 5.13 9.57
CA ARG A 8 -2.39 3.76 9.15
C ARG A 8 -3.16 3.40 7.89
N ILE A 9 -2.57 2.54 7.05
CA ILE A 9 -3.28 1.94 5.93
C ILE A 9 -4.15 0.82 6.50
N GLU A 10 -5.47 0.99 6.50
CA GLU A 10 -6.40 -0.02 7.03
C GLU A 10 -6.84 -1.02 5.95
N TYR A 11 -6.86 -0.57 4.70
CA TYR A 11 -7.33 -1.30 3.55
C TYR A 11 -6.55 -0.90 2.29
N LEU A 12 -6.16 -1.88 1.49
CA LEU A 12 -5.54 -1.68 0.19
C LEU A 12 -6.17 -2.62 -0.84
N HIS A 13 -6.64 -2.06 -1.95
CA HIS A 13 -7.17 -2.81 -3.08
C HIS A 13 -6.40 -2.45 -4.34
N VAL A 14 -5.91 -3.48 -5.04
CA VAL A 14 -5.13 -3.33 -6.27
C VAL A 14 -5.72 -4.25 -7.32
N GLN A 15 -6.01 -3.70 -8.49
CA GLN A 15 -6.50 -4.46 -9.62
C GLN A 15 -5.65 -4.19 -10.86
N ASN A 16 -5.45 -5.23 -11.66
CA ASN A 16 -4.78 -5.16 -12.97
C ASN A 16 -3.43 -4.44 -12.94
N TYR A 17 -2.60 -4.73 -11.93
CA TYR A 17 -1.27 -4.13 -11.78
C TYR A 17 -0.19 -5.20 -11.78
N ARG A 18 0.55 -5.30 -12.90
CA ARG A 18 1.60 -6.31 -13.11
C ARG A 18 1.08 -7.72 -12.79
N ALA A 19 1.73 -8.45 -11.87
CA ALA A 19 1.33 -9.79 -11.45
C ALA A 19 0.05 -9.82 -10.58
N LEU A 20 -0.42 -8.66 -10.09
CA LEU A 20 -1.60 -8.56 -9.22
C LEU A 20 -2.86 -8.31 -10.06
N ARG A 21 -3.65 -9.38 -10.29
CA ARG A 21 -4.94 -9.28 -11.00
C ARG A 21 -6.02 -8.63 -10.13
N ASN A 22 -6.20 -9.13 -8.91
CA ASN A 22 -7.14 -8.62 -7.93
C ASN A 22 -6.61 -8.95 -6.52
N LEU A 23 -5.97 -7.99 -5.87
CA LEU A 23 -5.41 -8.11 -4.53
C LEU A 23 -6.19 -7.23 -3.55
N GLU A 24 -6.73 -7.85 -2.51
CA GLU A 24 -7.42 -7.15 -1.42
C GLU A 24 -6.70 -7.44 -0.10
N LEU A 25 -6.16 -6.39 0.53
CA LEU A 25 -5.53 -6.46 1.84
C LEU A 25 -6.43 -5.73 2.85
N LYS A 26 -7.01 -6.51 3.76
CA LYS A 26 -7.84 -6.03 4.87
C LYS A 26 -7.06 -6.16 6.17
N LYS A 27 -7.28 -5.24 7.12
CA LYS A 27 -6.72 -5.31 8.48
C LYS A 27 -5.18 -5.40 8.49
N ILE A 28 -4.52 -4.55 7.71
CA ILE A 28 -3.06 -4.51 7.66
C ILE A 28 -2.52 -4.12 9.05
N THR A 29 -1.65 -4.96 9.60
CA THR A 29 -1.00 -4.73 10.89
C THR A 29 0.40 -4.16 10.71
N PRO A 30 0.98 -3.48 11.73
CA PRO A 30 2.33 -2.92 11.65
C PRO A 30 3.40 -3.93 11.20
N LEU A 31 3.23 -5.20 11.55
CA LEU A 31 3.96 -6.31 10.98
C LEU A 31 3.01 -7.13 10.10
N THR A 32 3.23 -7.12 8.79
CA THR A 32 2.51 -7.94 7.81
C THR A 32 3.55 -8.64 6.93
N VAL A 33 3.46 -9.97 6.80
CA VAL A 33 4.42 -10.78 6.02
C VAL A 33 3.72 -11.35 4.79
N PHE A 34 4.32 -11.17 3.62
CA PHE A 34 3.84 -11.74 2.36
C PHE A 34 4.65 -12.98 1.99
N LEU A 35 4.01 -14.15 1.96
CA LEU A 35 4.62 -15.42 1.59
C LEU A 35 4.02 -15.94 0.28
N GLY A 36 4.85 -16.58 -0.55
CA GLY A 36 4.39 -17.23 -1.78
C GLY A 36 5.52 -17.56 -2.76
N PRO A 37 5.23 -18.29 -3.84
CA PRO A 37 6.21 -18.68 -4.87
C PRO A 37 6.88 -17.51 -5.58
N ASN A 38 8.02 -17.74 -6.22
CA ASN A 38 8.67 -16.71 -7.05
C ASN A 38 7.73 -16.23 -8.17
N GLY A 39 7.75 -14.93 -8.45
CA GLY A 39 6.85 -14.34 -9.44
C GLY A 39 5.40 -14.11 -8.97
N SER A 40 5.02 -14.49 -7.73
CA SER A 40 3.64 -14.32 -7.22
C SER A 40 3.22 -12.87 -6.93
N GLY A 41 4.04 -11.88 -7.26
CA GLY A 41 3.72 -10.46 -7.04
C GLY A 41 4.09 -9.89 -5.66
N LYS A 42 4.84 -10.61 -4.82
CA LYS A 42 5.29 -10.08 -3.51
C LYS A 42 6.03 -8.74 -3.63
N SER A 43 7.03 -8.67 -4.51
CA SER A 43 7.77 -7.42 -4.79
C SER A 43 6.87 -6.33 -5.38
N THR A 44 5.87 -6.72 -6.19
CA THR A 44 4.90 -5.80 -6.78
C THR A 44 4.05 -5.08 -5.72
N ILE A 45 3.77 -5.70 -4.57
CA ILE A 45 3.07 -5.03 -3.47
C ILE A 45 3.90 -3.84 -2.94
N PHE A 46 5.23 -3.97 -2.89
CA PHE A 46 6.10 -2.86 -2.50
C PHE A 46 6.14 -1.75 -3.55
N ASP A 47 6.08 -2.08 -4.85
CA ASP A 47 5.92 -1.09 -5.92
C ASP A 47 4.62 -0.26 -5.74
N VAL A 48 3.51 -0.91 -5.34
CA VAL A 48 2.25 -0.24 -5.05
C VAL A 48 2.40 0.75 -3.88
N PHE A 49 3.07 0.36 -2.80
CA PHE A 49 3.32 1.28 -1.68
C PHE A 49 4.19 2.47 -2.10
N ALA A 50 5.21 2.25 -2.93
CA ALA A 50 6.03 3.33 -3.48
C ALA A 50 5.19 4.31 -4.32
N CYS A 51 4.28 3.79 -5.16
CA CYS A 51 3.35 4.61 -5.94
C CYS A 51 2.43 5.49 -5.05
N LEU A 52 1.90 4.93 -3.96
CA LEU A 52 1.06 5.67 -3.02
C LEU A 52 1.83 6.80 -2.33
N ILE A 53 3.08 6.54 -1.91
CA ILE A 53 3.95 7.54 -1.30
C ILE A 53 4.24 8.66 -2.29
N LEU A 54 4.63 8.32 -3.52
CA LEU A 54 4.93 9.29 -4.56
C LEU A 54 3.72 10.19 -4.85
N SER A 55 2.54 9.59 -5.02
CA SER A 55 1.30 10.36 -5.26
C SER A 55 0.94 11.26 -4.07
N ALA A 56 1.14 10.81 -2.84
CA ALA A 56 0.90 11.63 -1.65
C ALA A 56 1.85 12.84 -1.61
N LEU A 57 3.12 12.65 -1.96
CA LEU A 57 4.11 13.73 -2.05
C LEU A 57 3.74 14.74 -3.14
N GLU A 58 3.34 14.28 -4.33
CA GLU A 58 2.88 15.16 -5.41
C GLU A 58 1.68 16.01 -4.97
N LYS A 59 0.71 15.41 -4.26
CA LYS A 59 -0.46 16.14 -3.74
C LYS A 59 -0.10 17.16 -2.67
N LEU A 60 0.93 16.91 -1.86
CA LEU A 60 1.42 17.88 -0.88
C LEU A 60 2.14 19.05 -1.55
N ASN A 61 2.94 18.77 -2.58
CA ASN A 61 3.64 19.81 -3.34
C ASN A 61 2.67 20.68 -4.13
N ALA A 62 1.62 20.11 -4.71
CA ALA A 62 0.58 20.88 -5.43
C ALA A 62 -0.29 21.76 -4.51
N ARG A 63 -0.20 21.59 -3.18
CA ARG A 63 -0.90 22.41 -2.17
C ARG A 63 -0.02 23.54 -1.61
N ARG A 64 1.25 23.61 -1.98
CA ARG A 64 2.14 24.76 -1.75
C ARG A 64 2.12 25.66 -2.97
#